data_AF-A0A0Q9PFL7-F1
#
_entry.id   AF-A0A0Q9PFL7-F1
#
_cell.length_a   1.000
_cell.length_b   1.000
_cell.length_c   1.000
_cell.angle_alpha   90.00
_cell.angle_beta   90.00
_cell.angle_gamma   90.00
#
_symmetry.space_group_name_H-M   'P 1'
#
loop_
_entity.id
_entity.type
_entity.pdbx_description
1 polymer ?
#
loop_
_entity_poly.entity_id
_entity_poly.type
_entity_poly.pdbx_seq_one_letter_code
_entity_poly.pdbx_strand_id
1 'polypeptide(L)'
;MVASYVSDEGQVMLRRVLLALAMALPALAAAKIPPAQVAVLATLHQLHATTPAYSFEALGRAIEQLQPDVLCVELQPDDLKLRLAEATKQEYPDVVYPLIDRHHYRVYAMEPAEPTYSDILKPYIQAGHDFSVRAPEQAEAFSRYSDGAYIGLQTYWTSPARVNDAVTDSVLRAKHELQQAMVGDGERIGWERWNRQFLGVILQAAKENPGKRIVVIVGAEHGYWLRGHLAQATGVQLLDTAALLRAPAAQPAPRAGPADVPMT
;
A
#
# COMPACT_ATOMS: atom_id res chain seq x y z
N MET A 1 22.24 19.70 76.73
CA MET A 1 20.80 19.38 76.80
C MET A 1 20.07 20.30 75.84
N VAL A 2 19.77 19.86 74.60
CA VAL A 2 18.56 20.22 73.83
C VAL A 2 18.37 19.10 72.81
N ALA A 3 17.36 18.25 73.01
CA ALA A 3 16.89 17.29 72.02
C ALA A 3 15.75 17.98 71.23
N SER A 4 15.91 18.13 69.92
CA SER A 4 14.89 18.69 69.04
C SER A 4 13.84 17.62 68.71
N TYR A 5 12.70 17.69 69.39
CA TYR A 5 11.48 16.99 69.03
C TYR A 5 10.94 17.53 67.70
N VAL A 6 11.03 16.75 66.63
CA VAL A 6 10.17 16.92 65.45
C VAL A 6 8.85 16.25 65.79
N SER A 7 7.75 17.01 65.76
CA SER A 7 6.42 16.51 66.12
C SER A 7 5.93 15.45 65.14
N ASP A 8 5.37 14.37 65.69
CA ASP A 8 4.85 13.18 65.00
C ASP A 8 3.74 13.53 63.98
N GLU A 9 3.02 14.64 64.20
CA GLU A 9 1.96 15.12 63.31
C GLU A 9 2.47 15.60 61.94
N GLY A 10 3.68 16.17 61.87
CA GLY A 10 4.27 16.65 60.62
C GLY A 10 4.63 15.50 59.66
N GLN A 11 5.05 14.35 60.21
CA GLN A 11 5.36 13.17 59.41
C GLN A 11 4.10 12.46 58.89
N VAL A 12 3.02 12.44 59.67
CA VAL A 12 1.74 11.84 59.26
C VAL A 12 1.06 12.67 58.18
N MET A 13 1.13 14.00 58.25
CA MET A 13 0.56 14.87 57.21
C MET A 13 1.34 14.78 55.89
N LEU A 14 2.68 14.74 55.95
CA LEU A 14 3.52 14.60 54.75
C LEU A 14 3.35 13.22 54.09
N ARG A 15 3.18 12.14 54.89
CA ARG A 15 2.84 10.80 54.38
C ARG A 15 1.45 10.76 53.73
N ARG A 16 0.45 11.47 54.26
CA ARG A 16 -0.91 11.51 53.69
C ARG A 16 -0.98 12.35 52.40
N VAL A 17 -0.19 13.42 52.29
CA VAL A 17 -0.06 14.20 51.04
C VAL A 17 0.70 13.42 49.98
N LEU A 18 1.75 12.66 50.34
CA LEU A 18 2.47 11.79 49.40
C LEU A 18 1.64 10.56 48.97
N LEU A 19 0.78 10.02 49.84
CA LEU A 19 -0.13 8.92 49.47
C LEU A 19 -1.32 9.40 48.61
N ALA A 20 -1.74 10.65 48.77
CA ALA A 20 -2.77 11.28 47.92
C ALA A 20 -2.23 11.67 46.52
N LEU A 21 -0.94 12.03 46.40
CA LEU A 21 -0.30 12.21 45.09
C LEU A 21 -0.03 10.88 44.36
N ALA A 22 0.07 9.76 45.07
CA ALA A 22 0.24 8.44 44.47
C ALA A 22 -1.07 7.84 43.91
N MET A 23 -2.24 8.36 44.29
CA MET A 23 -3.54 7.93 43.75
C MET A 23 -4.12 8.88 42.68
N ALA A 24 -3.40 9.95 42.34
CA ALA A 24 -3.74 10.90 41.29
C ALA A 24 -2.76 10.82 40.11
N LEU A 25 -2.23 9.63 39.81
CA LEU A 25 -1.87 9.26 38.45
C LEU A 25 -3.14 8.68 37.83
N PRO A 26 -4.09 9.51 37.34
CA PRO A 26 -5.08 8.98 36.43
C PRO A 26 -4.27 8.33 35.32
N ALA A 27 -4.67 7.13 34.94
CA ALA A 27 -4.14 6.43 33.79
C ALA A 27 -3.91 7.45 32.67
N LEU A 28 -2.64 7.81 32.42
CA LEU A 28 -2.22 8.09 31.07
C LEU A 28 -2.40 6.74 30.37
N ALA A 29 -3.65 6.45 30.00
CA ALA A 29 -3.92 5.53 28.94
C ALA A 29 -3.11 6.10 27.79
N ALA A 30 -1.96 5.48 27.51
CA ALA A 30 -1.19 5.79 26.32
C ALA A 30 -2.20 5.73 25.18
N ALA A 31 -2.54 6.89 24.61
CA ALA A 31 -3.56 6.97 23.57
C ALA A 31 -3.14 5.95 22.51
N LYS A 32 -3.96 4.91 22.30
CA LYS A 32 -3.63 3.86 21.34
C LYS A 32 -3.48 4.55 19.99
N ILE A 33 -2.26 4.58 19.49
CA ILE A 33 -1.96 5.14 18.18
C ILE A 33 -2.78 4.31 17.17
N PRO A 34 -3.72 4.91 16.43
CA PRO A 34 -4.53 4.16 15.48
C PRO A 34 -3.63 3.58 14.38
N PRO A 35 -3.91 2.35 13.91
CA PRO A 35 -3.16 1.77 12.80
C PRO A 35 -3.32 2.63 11.55
N ALA A 36 -2.33 2.61 10.66
CA ALA A 36 -2.48 3.20 9.34
C ALA A 36 -3.53 2.40 8.55
N GLN A 37 -4.38 3.10 7.80
CA GLN A 37 -5.31 2.45 6.89
C GLN A 37 -4.64 2.23 5.55
N VAL A 38 -4.71 1.02 5.00
CA VAL A 38 -4.06 0.69 3.72
C VAL A 38 -5.11 0.22 2.72
N ALA A 39 -5.21 0.90 1.58
CA ALA A 39 -5.96 0.43 0.42
C ALA A 39 -4.96 0.06 -0.69
N VAL A 40 -5.08 -1.15 -1.24
CA VAL A 40 -4.26 -1.55 -2.39
C VAL A 40 -5.08 -1.33 -3.64
N LEU A 41 -4.62 -0.42 -4.51
CA LEU A 41 -5.22 -0.07 -5.78
C LEU A 41 -4.43 -0.73 -6.91
N ALA A 42 -4.96 -1.83 -7.42
CA ALA A 42 -4.50 -2.50 -8.63
C ALA A 42 -4.73 -1.60 -9.84
N THR A 43 -3.68 -1.40 -10.63
CA THR A 43 -3.64 -0.69 -11.90
C THR A 43 -3.45 -1.66 -13.05
N LEU A 44 -3.72 -1.20 -14.27
CA LEU A 44 -3.72 -2.00 -15.48
C LEU A 44 -2.52 -1.70 -16.39
N HIS A 45 -1.59 -0.85 -15.96
CA HIS A 45 -0.51 -0.37 -16.81
C HIS A 45 -1.04 0.19 -18.14
N GLN A 46 -0.41 -0.14 -19.27
CA GLN A 46 -0.85 0.23 -20.61
C GLN A 46 -2.26 -0.27 -20.96
N LEU A 47 -2.80 -1.29 -20.27
CA LEU A 47 -4.14 -1.79 -20.53
C LEU A 47 -5.24 -0.81 -20.09
N HIS A 48 -4.92 0.24 -19.32
CA HIS A 48 -5.83 1.36 -19.09
C HIS A 48 -6.29 2.01 -20.41
N ALA A 49 -5.42 2.04 -21.44
CA ALA A 49 -5.74 2.60 -22.75
C ALA A 49 -6.80 1.79 -23.52
N THR A 50 -6.93 0.51 -23.22
CA THR A 50 -7.84 -0.41 -23.91
C THR A 50 -8.95 -0.97 -23.01
N THR A 51 -9.08 -0.49 -21.77
CA THR A 51 -10.10 -0.93 -20.81
C THR A 51 -10.99 0.25 -20.43
N PRO A 52 -12.03 0.58 -21.22
CA PRO A 52 -12.79 1.83 -21.06
C PRO A 52 -13.39 2.04 -19.67
N ALA A 53 -13.84 0.95 -19.03
CA ALA A 53 -14.45 1.01 -17.71
C ALA A 53 -13.44 1.28 -16.58
N TYR A 54 -12.14 1.16 -16.87
CA TYR A 54 -11.07 1.59 -16.00
C TYR A 54 -10.00 2.34 -16.79
N SER A 55 -10.40 3.42 -17.46
CA SER A 55 -9.49 4.33 -18.16
C SER A 55 -8.55 5.08 -17.20
N PHE A 56 -7.58 5.84 -17.74
CA PHE A 56 -6.75 6.77 -16.97
C PHE A 56 -7.58 7.78 -16.16
N GLU A 57 -8.67 8.30 -16.74
CA GLU A 57 -9.58 9.20 -16.04
C GLU A 57 -10.31 8.50 -14.88
N ALA A 58 -10.76 7.26 -15.10
CA ALA A 58 -11.36 6.45 -14.04
C ALA A 58 -10.36 6.10 -12.94
N LEU A 59 -9.08 5.89 -13.28
CA LEU A 59 -8.00 5.73 -12.31
C LEU A 59 -7.81 6.98 -11.47
N GLY A 60 -7.78 8.16 -12.08
CA GLY A 60 -7.65 9.42 -11.34
C GLY A 60 -8.77 9.60 -10.32
N ARG A 61 -10.02 9.37 -10.74
CA ARG A 61 -11.18 9.38 -9.84
C ARG A 61 -11.08 8.34 -8.73
N ALA A 62 -10.63 7.13 -9.04
CA ALA A 62 -10.47 6.07 -8.07
C ALA A 62 -9.44 6.44 -6.98
N ILE A 63 -8.30 7.02 -7.36
CA ILE A 63 -7.29 7.51 -6.42
C ILE A 63 -7.88 8.58 -5.50
N GLU A 64 -8.56 9.58 -6.07
CA GLU A 64 -9.15 10.67 -5.28
C GLU A 64 -10.30 10.19 -4.38
N GLN A 65 -11.12 9.26 -4.86
CA GLN A 65 -12.21 8.63 -4.09
C GLN A 65 -11.69 7.86 -2.87
N LEU A 66 -10.51 7.25 -2.98
CA LEU A 66 -9.87 6.59 -1.84
C LEU A 66 -9.37 7.58 -0.79
N GLN A 67 -9.26 8.88 -1.10
CA GLN A 67 -8.80 9.93 -0.19
C GLN A 67 -7.45 9.62 0.49
N PRO A 68 -6.36 9.41 -0.27
CA PRO A 68 -5.05 9.17 0.30
C PRO A 68 -4.52 10.39 1.07
N ASP A 69 -3.87 10.13 2.20
CA ASP A 69 -2.90 11.04 2.80
C ASP A 69 -1.48 10.78 2.24
N VAL A 70 -1.21 9.51 1.89
CA VAL A 70 0.10 8.99 1.50
C VAL A 70 -0.07 8.04 0.32
N LEU A 71 0.87 8.07 -0.62
CA LEU A 71 0.95 7.12 -1.72
C LEU A 71 2.17 6.21 -1.57
N CYS A 72 1.99 4.93 -1.84
CA CYS A 72 3.10 4.02 -2.18
C CYS A 72 2.98 3.67 -3.65
N VAL A 73 4.03 3.88 -4.44
CA VAL A 73 4.00 3.76 -5.91
C VAL A 73 5.02 2.74 -6.39
N GLU A 74 4.63 1.95 -7.39
CA GLU A 74 5.49 0.96 -8.06
C GLU A 74 6.45 1.63 -9.06
N LEU A 75 7.39 2.38 -8.50
CA LEU A 75 8.48 3.04 -9.24
C LEU A 75 9.78 2.90 -8.44
N GLN A 76 10.92 3.01 -9.12
CA GLN A 76 12.19 3.25 -8.44
C GLN A 76 12.25 4.69 -7.91
N PRO A 77 13.11 4.97 -6.92
CA PRO A 77 13.25 6.30 -6.37
C PRO A 77 13.69 7.35 -7.39
N ASP A 78 14.50 6.97 -8.38
CA ASP A 78 14.97 7.90 -9.41
C ASP A 78 13.92 8.12 -10.49
N ASP A 79 13.14 7.11 -10.88
CA ASP A 79 12.00 7.27 -11.79
C ASP A 79 10.95 8.21 -11.21
N LEU A 80 10.67 8.10 -9.90
CA LEU A 80 9.75 9.01 -9.20
C LEU A 80 10.24 10.47 -9.21
N LYS A 81 11.57 10.69 -9.20
CA LYS A 81 12.16 12.04 -9.25
C LYS A 81 12.19 12.59 -10.68
N LEU A 82 12.66 11.77 -11.63
CA LEU A 82 12.87 12.16 -13.02
C LEU A 82 11.56 12.25 -13.79
N ARG A 83 10.54 11.48 -13.39
CA ARG A 83 9.20 11.47 -13.98
C ARG A 83 9.23 11.27 -15.49
N LEU A 84 10.00 10.26 -15.90
CA LEU A 84 10.17 9.93 -17.31
C LEU A 84 8.86 9.37 -17.88
N ALA A 85 8.71 9.52 -19.20
CA ALA A 85 7.66 8.83 -19.92
C ALA A 85 7.95 7.32 -19.90
N GLU A 86 6.92 6.52 -19.64
CA GLU A 86 7.00 5.06 -19.53
C GLU A 86 6.02 4.42 -20.50
N ALA A 87 6.49 3.47 -21.32
CA ALA A 87 5.64 2.79 -22.30
C ALA A 87 4.69 1.78 -21.65
N THR A 88 5.10 1.18 -20.53
CA THR A 88 4.31 0.20 -19.78
C THR A 88 3.48 0.89 -18.72
N LYS A 89 4.12 1.57 -17.77
CA LYS A 89 3.44 2.16 -16.61
C LYS A 89 2.90 3.57 -16.92
N GLN A 90 2.10 3.67 -17.98
CA GLN A 90 1.55 4.91 -18.54
C GLN A 90 0.71 5.71 -17.53
N GLU A 91 0.12 5.04 -16.54
CA GLU A 91 -0.64 5.64 -15.45
C GLU A 91 0.16 6.66 -14.63
N TYR A 92 1.48 6.51 -14.54
CA TYR A 92 2.30 7.45 -13.77
C TYR A 92 2.37 8.83 -14.41
N PRO A 93 2.87 8.98 -15.65
CA PRO A 93 2.88 10.28 -16.33
C PRO A 93 1.47 10.84 -16.55
N ASP A 94 0.49 10.00 -16.87
CA ASP A 94 -0.83 10.48 -17.28
C ASP A 94 -1.76 10.81 -16.09
N VAL A 95 -1.54 10.19 -14.94
CA VAL A 95 -2.48 10.29 -13.79
C VAL A 95 -1.77 10.55 -12.48
N VAL A 96 -0.82 9.69 -12.09
CA VAL A 96 -0.28 9.71 -10.72
C VAL A 96 0.59 10.93 -10.47
N TYR A 97 1.49 11.32 -11.38
CA TYR A 97 2.32 12.53 -11.20
C TYR A 97 1.49 13.81 -11.13
N PRO A 98 0.51 14.05 -12.04
CA PRO A 98 -0.39 15.20 -11.91
C PRO A 98 -1.14 15.25 -10.57
N LEU A 99 -1.54 14.10 -10.01
CA LEU A 99 -2.20 14.03 -8.71
C LEU A 99 -1.24 14.30 -7.55
N ILE A 100 -0.01 13.79 -7.61
CA ILE A 100 1.03 14.11 -6.63
C ILE A 100 1.27 15.62 -6.57
N ASP A 101 1.36 16.29 -7.72
CA ASP A 101 1.58 17.73 -7.79
C ASP A 101 0.39 18.53 -7.27
N ARG A 102 -0.83 18.12 -7.65
CA ARG A 102 -2.07 18.80 -7.26
C ARG A 102 -2.35 18.72 -5.76
N HIS A 103 -2.11 17.56 -5.15
CA HIS A 103 -2.50 17.29 -3.76
C HIS A 103 -1.32 17.30 -2.79
N HIS A 104 -0.09 17.42 -3.29
CA HIS A 104 1.15 17.39 -2.51
C HIS A 104 1.26 16.14 -1.63
N TYR A 105 0.93 14.97 -2.19
CA TYR A 105 1.01 13.72 -1.46
C TYR A 105 2.43 13.42 -0.99
N ARG A 106 2.55 12.84 0.21
CA ARG A 106 3.77 12.14 0.59
C ARG A 106 3.83 10.83 -0.19
N VAL A 107 4.95 10.55 -0.84
CA VAL A 107 5.09 9.40 -1.74
C VAL A 107 6.28 8.52 -1.36
N TYR A 108 6.07 7.21 -1.38
CA TYR A 108 7.11 6.20 -1.19
C TYR A 108 7.27 5.37 -2.48
N ALA A 109 8.47 5.35 -3.04
CA ALA A 109 8.83 4.44 -4.13
C ALA A 109 9.01 3.02 -3.58
N MET A 110 8.27 2.06 -4.15
CA MET A 110 8.27 0.66 -3.69
C MET A 110 9.33 -0.19 -4.39
N GLU A 111 9.67 0.11 -5.64
CA GLU A 111 10.76 -0.59 -6.30
C GLU A 111 12.08 -0.13 -5.68
N PRO A 112 13.03 -1.06 -5.44
CA PRO A 112 14.30 -0.70 -4.86
C PRO A 112 15.15 0.06 -5.88
N ALA A 113 16.11 0.86 -5.41
CA ALA A 113 17.18 1.37 -6.26
C ALA A 113 18.21 0.26 -6.58
N GLU A 114 19.09 0.53 -7.53
CA GLU A 114 20.26 -0.31 -7.78
C GLU A 114 21.23 -0.35 -6.57
N PRO A 115 21.92 -1.47 -6.30
CA PRO A 115 21.95 -2.72 -7.09
C PRO A 115 20.80 -3.70 -6.79
N THR A 116 20.00 -3.44 -5.74
CA THR A 116 18.97 -4.37 -5.26
C THR A 116 17.90 -4.65 -6.32
N TYR A 117 17.57 -3.66 -7.16
CA TYR A 117 16.68 -3.83 -8.31
C TYR A 117 17.15 -4.95 -9.23
N SER A 118 18.38 -4.82 -9.76
CA SER A 118 18.98 -5.83 -10.62
C SER A 118 19.16 -7.18 -9.90
N ASP A 119 19.53 -7.17 -8.62
CA ASP A 119 19.77 -8.40 -7.83
C ASP A 119 18.51 -9.24 -7.61
N ILE A 120 17.32 -8.65 -7.74
CA ILE A 120 16.05 -9.36 -7.71
C ILE A 120 15.62 -9.75 -9.13
N LEU A 121 15.59 -8.79 -10.06
CA LEU A 121 14.98 -9.01 -11.38
C LEU A 121 15.83 -9.83 -12.33
N LYS A 122 17.17 -9.71 -12.33
CA LYS A 122 18.02 -10.48 -13.25
C LYS A 122 17.82 -12.00 -13.13
N PRO A 123 17.94 -12.63 -11.95
CA PRO A 123 17.71 -14.07 -11.83
C PRO A 123 16.26 -14.46 -12.09
N TYR A 124 15.30 -13.58 -11.78
CA TYR A 124 13.88 -13.80 -12.05
C TYR A 124 13.59 -13.88 -13.56
N ILE A 125 14.05 -12.89 -14.33
CA ILE A 125 13.92 -12.83 -15.78
C ILE A 125 14.67 -13.98 -16.44
N GLN A 126 15.88 -14.28 -15.96
CA GLN A 126 16.68 -15.39 -16.48
C GLN A 126 15.96 -16.74 -16.34
N ALA A 127 15.27 -16.98 -15.22
CA ALA A 127 14.51 -18.21 -15.02
C ALA A 127 13.38 -18.38 -16.05
N GLY A 128 12.67 -17.29 -16.37
CA GLY A 128 11.66 -17.28 -17.43
C GLY A 128 12.24 -17.55 -18.81
N HIS A 129 13.40 -16.95 -19.13
CA HIS A 129 14.12 -17.22 -20.37
C HIS A 129 14.60 -18.67 -20.45
N ASP A 130 15.20 -19.20 -19.39
CA ASP A 130 15.69 -20.59 -19.37
C ASP A 130 14.54 -21.58 -19.51
N PHE A 131 13.38 -21.27 -18.95
CA PHE A 131 12.16 -22.05 -19.15
C PHE A 131 11.71 -22.03 -20.62
N SER A 132 11.66 -20.87 -21.28
CA SER A 132 11.22 -20.77 -22.68
C SER A 132 12.16 -21.50 -23.65
N VAL A 133 13.47 -21.52 -23.36
CA VAL A 133 14.47 -22.28 -24.14
C VAL A 133 14.36 -23.79 -23.88
N ARG A 134 14.21 -24.20 -22.61
CA ARG A 134 14.19 -25.62 -22.22
C ARG A 134 12.88 -26.33 -22.55
N ALA A 135 11.76 -25.61 -22.56
CA ALA A 135 10.42 -26.16 -22.69
C ALA A 135 9.51 -25.27 -23.58
N PRO A 136 9.86 -25.09 -24.87
CA PRO A 136 9.22 -24.08 -25.73
C PRO A 136 7.73 -24.33 -25.95
N GLU A 137 7.29 -25.59 -26.14
CA GLU A 137 5.87 -25.90 -26.32
C GLU A 137 5.04 -25.59 -25.07
N GLN A 138 5.59 -25.86 -23.88
CA GLN A 138 4.94 -25.53 -22.61
C GLN A 138 4.90 -24.02 -22.39
N ALA A 139 5.98 -23.30 -22.74
CA ALA A 139 6.02 -21.85 -22.66
C ALA A 139 4.99 -21.20 -23.60
N GLU A 140 4.85 -21.70 -24.82
CA GLU A 140 3.84 -21.23 -25.77
C GLU A 140 2.41 -21.53 -25.28
N ALA A 141 2.18 -22.73 -24.73
CA ALA A 141 0.90 -23.08 -24.13
C ALA A 141 0.54 -22.16 -22.94
N PHE A 142 1.52 -21.85 -22.08
CA PHE A 142 1.33 -20.91 -20.97
C PHE A 142 1.07 -19.48 -21.46
N SER A 143 1.72 -19.05 -22.53
CA SER A 143 1.44 -17.75 -23.16
C SER A 143 -0.02 -17.67 -23.60
N ARG A 144 -0.51 -18.65 -24.36
CA ARG A 144 -1.92 -18.69 -24.80
C ARG A 144 -2.90 -18.74 -23.62
N TYR A 145 -2.58 -19.50 -22.58
CA TYR A 145 -3.37 -19.53 -21.35
C TYR A 145 -3.44 -18.14 -20.70
N SER A 146 -2.29 -17.47 -20.57
CA SER A 146 -2.20 -16.13 -19.98
C SER A 146 -2.99 -15.11 -20.80
N ASP A 147 -2.85 -15.13 -22.13
CA ASP A 147 -3.62 -14.27 -23.03
C ASP A 147 -5.13 -14.49 -22.87
N GLY A 148 -5.56 -15.77 -22.82
CA GLY A 148 -6.97 -16.12 -22.59
C GLY A 148 -7.49 -15.65 -21.23
N ALA A 149 -6.68 -15.75 -20.18
CA ALA A 149 -7.02 -15.24 -18.86
C ALA A 149 -7.20 -13.71 -18.87
N TYR A 150 -6.30 -12.99 -19.55
CA TYR A 150 -6.40 -11.53 -19.70
C TYR A 150 -7.61 -11.11 -20.54
N ILE A 151 -7.94 -11.82 -21.62
CA ILE A 151 -9.17 -11.56 -22.40
C ILE A 151 -10.42 -11.73 -21.53
N GLY A 152 -10.47 -12.79 -20.71
CA GLY A 152 -11.55 -13.02 -19.75
C GLY A 152 -11.64 -11.90 -18.71
N LEU A 153 -10.50 -11.49 -18.16
CA LEU A 153 -10.42 -10.39 -17.19
C LEU A 153 -10.84 -9.05 -17.79
N GLN A 154 -10.40 -8.71 -19.01
CA GLN A 154 -10.83 -7.48 -19.68
C GLN A 154 -12.34 -7.43 -19.93
N THR A 155 -12.96 -8.59 -20.23
CA THR A 155 -14.42 -8.70 -20.32
C THR A 155 -15.09 -8.51 -18.96
N TYR A 156 -14.45 -8.98 -17.89
CA TYR A 156 -14.93 -8.88 -16.51
C TYR A 156 -14.76 -7.48 -15.90
N TRP A 157 -13.70 -6.75 -16.26
CA TRP A 157 -13.31 -5.45 -15.73
C TRP A 157 -14.23 -4.33 -16.21
N THR A 158 -15.47 -4.36 -15.75
CA THR A 158 -16.50 -3.36 -16.04
C THR A 158 -16.51 -2.17 -15.08
N SER A 159 -15.54 -2.09 -14.16
CA SER A 159 -15.31 -0.94 -13.27
C SER A 159 -13.96 -1.06 -12.53
N PRO A 160 -13.44 0.03 -11.93
CA PRO A 160 -12.27 -0.02 -11.05
C PRO A 160 -12.44 -0.99 -9.88
N ALA A 161 -13.66 -1.09 -9.35
CA ALA A 161 -13.98 -2.01 -8.27
C ALA A 161 -13.83 -3.48 -8.67
N ARG A 162 -14.17 -3.85 -9.92
CA ARG A 162 -14.02 -5.22 -10.44
C ARG A 162 -12.56 -5.62 -10.62
N VAL A 163 -11.71 -4.66 -11.00
CA VAL A 163 -10.26 -4.87 -11.10
C VAL A 163 -9.65 -5.13 -9.72
N ASN A 164 -10.26 -4.57 -8.67
CA ASN A 164 -9.74 -4.60 -7.30
C ASN A 164 -10.44 -5.61 -6.39
N ASP A 165 -11.28 -6.50 -6.95
CA ASP A 165 -12.04 -7.48 -6.18
C ASP A 165 -11.42 -8.89 -6.14
N ALA A 166 -12.03 -9.75 -5.34
CA ALA A 166 -11.56 -11.10 -5.10
C ALA A 166 -11.56 -12.00 -6.35
N VAL A 167 -12.33 -11.69 -7.40
CA VAL A 167 -12.35 -12.49 -8.64
C VAL A 167 -11.08 -12.22 -9.43
N THR A 168 -10.72 -10.95 -9.61
CA THR A 168 -9.45 -10.57 -10.25
C THR A 168 -8.26 -11.15 -9.47
N ASP A 169 -8.27 -11.00 -8.13
CA ASP A 169 -7.23 -11.57 -7.28
C ASP A 169 -7.09 -13.09 -7.42
N SER A 170 -8.22 -13.81 -7.52
CA SER A 170 -8.21 -15.27 -7.65
C SER A 170 -7.64 -15.73 -9.00
N VAL A 171 -8.00 -15.05 -10.09
CA VAL A 171 -7.49 -15.38 -11.43
C VAL A 171 -5.99 -15.13 -11.52
N LEU A 172 -5.53 -13.96 -11.05
CA LEU A 172 -4.11 -13.61 -11.12
C LEU A 172 -3.25 -14.47 -10.18
N ARG A 173 -3.78 -14.83 -9.00
CA ARG A 173 -3.14 -15.82 -8.13
C ARG A 173 -2.96 -17.16 -8.82
N ALA A 174 -4.04 -17.70 -9.40
CA ALA A 174 -4.00 -19.00 -10.07
C ALA A 174 -3.03 -19.00 -11.25
N LYS A 175 -2.98 -17.91 -12.03
CA LYS A 175 -1.98 -17.72 -13.09
C LYS A 175 -0.56 -17.84 -12.54
N HIS A 176 -0.21 -17.12 -11.47
CA HIS A 176 1.14 -17.16 -10.91
C HIS A 176 1.46 -18.50 -10.25
N GLU A 177 0.52 -19.16 -9.59
CA GLU A 177 0.71 -20.50 -9.03
C GLU A 177 1.06 -21.51 -10.16
N LEU A 178 0.35 -21.43 -11.29
CA LEU A 178 0.68 -22.23 -12.48
C LEU A 178 2.06 -21.86 -13.04
N GLN A 179 2.36 -20.57 -13.21
CA GLN A 179 3.65 -20.10 -13.71
C GLN A 179 4.81 -20.62 -12.85
N GLN A 180 4.67 -20.53 -11.52
CA GLN A 180 5.67 -21.03 -10.56
C GLN A 180 5.84 -22.55 -10.62
N ALA A 181 4.77 -23.30 -10.88
CA ALA A 181 4.84 -24.75 -11.07
C ALA A 181 5.57 -25.13 -12.37
N MET A 182 5.42 -24.32 -13.42
CA MET A 182 6.03 -24.57 -14.74
C MET A 182 7.49 -24.12 -14.82
N VAL A 183 7.79 -22.89 -14.37
CA VAL A 183 9.12 -22.28 -14.44
C VAL A 183 10.04 -22.80 -13.34
N GLY A 184 9.50 -22.98 -12.11
CA GLY A 184 10.22 -23.51 -10.96
C GLY A 184 10.73 -22.44 -9.99
N ASP A 185 11.81 -22.75 -9.29
CA ASP A 185 12.28 -21.99 -8.12
C ASP A 185 12.67 -20.54 -8.45
N GLY A 186 13.23 -20.29 -9.64
CA GLY A 186 13.60 -18.94 -10.05
C GLY A 186 12.41 -17.98 -10.14
N GLU A 187 11.28 -18.43 -10.69
CA GLU A 187 10.03 -17.67 -10.72
C GLU A 187 9.51 -17.44 -9.29
N ARG A 188 9.43 -18.51 -8.48
CA ARG A 188 8.87 -18.44 -7.13
C ARG A 188 9.68 -17.52 -6.22
N ILE A 189 11.00 -17.66 -6.22
CA ILE A 189 11.90 -16.86 -5.39
C ILE A 189 11.91 -15.41 -5.89
N GLY A 190 11.97 -15.19 -7.21
CA GLY A 190 11.96 -13.84 -7.78
C GLY A 190 10.67 -13.09 -7.47
N TRP A 191 9.52 -13.71 -7.74
CA TRP A 191 8.21 -13.14 -7.44
C TRP A 191 8.03 -12.82 -5.96
N GLU A 192 8.42 -13.75 -5.08
CA GLU A 192 8.33 -13.55 -3.64
C GLU A 192 9.25 -12.42 -3.15
N ARG A 193 10.50 -12.36 -3.62
CA ARG A 193 11.44 -11.30 -3.23
C ARG A 193 10.94 -9.93 -3.68
N TRP A 194 10.40 -9.83 -4.90
CA TRP A 194 9.87 -8.60 -5.45
C TRP A 194 8.67 -8.09 -4.65
N ASN A 195 7.70 -8.95 -4.38
CA ASN A 195 6.53 -8.57 -3.60
C ASN A 195 6.84 -8.27 -2.12
N ARG A 196 7.80 -8.99 -1.50
CA ARG A 196 8.28 -8.67 -0.15
C ARG A 196 8.93 -7.29 -0.07
N GLN A 197 9.62 -6.87 -1.12
CA GLN A 197 10.21 -5.54 -1.19
C GLN A 197 9.11 -4.47 -1.13
N PHE A 198 8.02 -4.63 -1.90
CA PHE A 198 6.87 -3.72 -1.84
C PHE A 198 6.22 -3.69 -0.46
N LEU A 199 5.99 -4.88 0.13
CA LEU A 199 5.42 -4.99 1.47
C LEU A 199 6.27 -4.26 2.52
N GLY A 200 7.60 -4.42 2.46
CA GLY A 200 8.52 -3.74 3.38
C GLY A 200 8.35 -2.21 3.34
N VAL A 201 8.26 -1.64 2.14
CA VAL A 201 8.03 -0.20 1.96
C VAL A 201 6.66 0.23 2.48
N ILE A 202 5.60 -0.54 2.19
CA ILE A 202 4.24 -0.23 2.67
C ILE A 202 4.18 -0.25 4.19
N LEU A 203 4.79 -1.24 4.85
CA LEU A 203 4.82 -1.34 6.30
C LEU A 203 5.66 -0.23 6.94
N GLN A 204 6.74 0.19 6.28
CA GLN A 204 7.51 1.36 6.71
C GLN A 204 6.68 2.65 6.61
N ALA A 205 5.99 2.85 5.49
CA ALA A 205 5.08 3.99 5.31
C ALA A 205 3.97 3.99 6.38
N ALA A 206 3.40 2.83 6.70
CA ALA A 206 2.39 2.69 7.76
C ALA A 206 2.94 3.07 9.15
N LYS A 207 4.16 2.63 9.48
CA LYS A 207 4.82 2.96 10.74
C LYS A 207 5.08 4.46 10.87
N GLU A 208 5.48 5.12 9.78
CA GLU A 208 5.77 6.55 9.75
C GLU A 208 4.52 7.44 9.70
N ASN A 209 3.36 6.89 9.34
CA ASN A 209 2.11 7.63 9.15
C ASN A 209 0.94 6.95 9.88
N PRO A 210 0.97 6.84 11.21
CA PRO A 210 -0.12 6.23 11.97
C PRO A 210 -1.44 6.99 11.81
N GLY A 211 -2.55 6.27 11.75
CA GLY A 211 -3.90 6.82 11.56
C GLY A 211 -4.16 7.46 10.19
N LYS A 212 -3.17 7.47 9.28
CA LYS A 212 -3.31 8.00 7.92
C LYS A 212 -3.76 6.94 6.95
N ARG A 213 -4.35 7.38 5.83
CA ARG A 213 -4.70 6.50 4.73
C ARG A 213 -3.59 6.45 3.69
N ILE A 214 -3.06 5.26 3.49
CA ILE A 214 -2.07 4.93 2.47
C ILE A 214 -2.81 4.25 1.32
N VAL A 215 -2.67 4.80 0.11
CA VAL A 215 -3.09 4.14 -1.13
C VAL A 215 -1.85 3.58 -1.82
N VAL A 216 -1.83 2.27 -2.00
CA VAL A 216 -0.76 1.54 -2.69
C VAL A 216 -1.15 1.40 -4.16
N ILE A 217 -0.43 2.05 -5.06
CA ILE A 217 -0.64 2.01 -6.51
C ILE A 217 0.35 0.99 -7.09
N VAL A 218 -0.18 -0.09 -7.64
CA VAL A 218 0.62 -1.24 -8.08
C VAL A 218 -0.07 -1.96 -9.24
N GLY A 219 0.66 -2.66 -10.10
CA GLY A 219 0.12 -3.51 -11.15
C GLY A 219 -0.80 -4.60 -10.60
N ALA A 220 -1.84 -4.94 -11.36
CA ALA A 220 -2.88 -5.87 -10.92
C ALA A 220 -2.34 -7.22 -10.44
N GLU A 221 -1.26 -7.71 -11.05
CA GLU A 221 -0.65 -9.00 -10.69
C GLU A 221 -0.14 -9.05 -9.25
N HIS A 222 0.21 -7.92 -8.64
CA HIS A 222 0.65 -7.85 -7.23
C HIS A 222 -0.50 -7.82 -6.23
N GLY A 223 -1.72 -7.54 -6.71
CA GLY A 223 -2.85 -7.18 -5.86
C GLY A 223 -3.22 -8.25 -4.83
N TYR A 224 -3.36 -9.49 -5.31
CA TYR A 224 -3.75 -10.63 -4.46
C TYR A 224 -2.70 -10.92 -3.39
N TRP A 225 -1.42 -10.78 -3.72
CA TRP A 225 -0.31 -11.11 -2.84
C TRP A 225 -0.22 -10.07 -1.72
N LEU A 226 -0.27 -8.78 -2.09
CA LEU A 226 -0.17 -7.67 -1.14
C LEU A 226 -1.37 -7.64 -0.18
N ARG A 227 -2.60 -7.78 -0.68
CA ARG A 227 -3.80 -7.86 0.19
C ARG A 227 -3.71 -9.04 1.15
N GLY A 228 -3.26 -10.21 0.69
CA GLY A 228 -3.10 -11.39 1.52
C GLY A 228 -2.14 -11.16 2.70
N HIS A 229 -0.98 -10.55 2.44
CA HIS A 229 0.03 -10.30 3.48
C HIS A 229 -0.32 -9.11 4.38
N LEU A 230 -0.89 -8.04 3.83
CA LEU A 230 -1.31 -6.87 4.62
C LEU A 230 -2.48 -7.20 5.57
N ALA A 231 -3.36 -8.14 5.19
CA ALA A 231 -4.43 -8.60 6.08
C ALA A 231 -3.91 -9.27 7.36
N GLN A 232 -2.68 -9.78 7.35
CA GLN A 232 -2.04 -10.46 8.47
C GLN A 232 -1.03 -9.58 9.22
N ALA A 233 -0.71 -8.40 8.69
CA ALA A 233 0.30 -7.52 9.25
C ALA A 233 -0.23 -6.75 10.47
N THR A 234 0.64 -6.52 11.46
CA THR A 234 0.33 -5.70 12.62
C THR A 234 0.56 -4.22 12.32
N GLY A 235 -0.18 -3.33 12.99
CA GLY A 235 -0.03 -1.88 12.82
C GLY A 235 -0.68 -1.31 11.56
N VAL A 236 -1.32 -2.15 10.74
CA VAL A 236 -2.11 -1.75 9.57
C VAL A 236 -3.55 -2.21 9.69
N GLN A 237 -4.47 -1.42 9.13
CA GLN A 237 -5.84 -1.82 8.85
C GLN A 237 -5.99 -1.90 7.33
N LEU A 238 -6.04 -3.11 6.77
CA LEU A 238 -6.34 -3.29 5.36
C LEU A 238 -7.81 -2.92 5.08
N LEU A 239 -8.03 -2.07 4.09
CA LEU A 239 -9.35 -1.66 3.63
C LEU A 239 -9.80 -2.51 2.43
N ASP A 240 -11.10 -2.79 2.34
CA ASP A 240 -11.71 -3.38 1.14
C ASP A 240 -11.78 -2.31 0.04
N THR A 241 -10.77 -2.32 -0.83
CA THR A 241 -10.63 -1.32 -1.90
C THR A 241 -11.79 -1.40 -2.89
N ALA A 242 -12.24 -2.61 -3.25
CA ALA A 242 -13.37 -2.77 -4.16
C ALA A 242 -14.67 -2.22 -3.58
N ALA A 243 -14.92 -2.42 -2.27
CA ALA A 243 -16.09 -1.85 -1.60
C ALA A 243 -16.06 -0.32 -1.58
N LEU A 244 -14.89 0.27 -1.29
CA LEU A 244 -14.71 1.72 -1.32
C LEU A 244 -14.96 2.31 -2.71
N LEU A 245 -14.56 1.61 -3.76
CA LEU A 245 -14.75 2.03 -5.15
C LEU A 245 -16.19 1.80 -5.67
N ARG A 246 -16.97 0.93 -5.04
CA ARG A 246 -18.42 0.77 -5.32
C ARG A 246 -19.27 1.84 -4.64
N ALA A 247 -18.83 2.34 -3.49
CA ALA A 247 -19.54 3.36 -2.76
C ALA A 247 -19.62 4.66 -3.59
N PRO A 248 -20.70 5.45 -3.49
CA PRO A 248 -20.70 6.81 -4.01
C PRO A 248 -19.54 7.59 -3.36
N ALA A 249 -18.86 8.45 -4.12
CA ALA A 249 -17.79 9.29 -3.58
C ALA A 249 -18.33 10.07 -2.36
N ALA A 250 -17.71 9.87 -1.19
CA ALA A 250 -18.07 10.61 0.00
C ALA A 250 -17.80 12.11 -0.25
N GLN A 251 -18.74 12.98 0.15
CA GLN A 251 -18.47 14.41 0.13
C GLN A 251 -17.23 14.70 1.00
N PRO A 252 -16.29 15.54 0.53
CA PRO A 252 -15.13 15.89 1.33
C PRO A 252 -15.58 16.45 2.68
N ALA A 253 -15.05 15.91 3.77
CA ALA A 253 -15.26 16.51 5.08
C ALA A 253 -14.73 17.95 5.03
N PRO A 254 -15.46 18.95 5.55
CA PRO A 254 -14.98 20.32 5.59
C PRO A 254 -13.67 20.35 6.35
N ARG A 255 -12.60 20.78 5.68
CA ARG A 255 -11.33 21.07 6.35
C ARG A 255 -11.61 22.14 7.39
N ALA A 256 -11.22 21.91 8.64
CA ALA A 256 -11.30 22.91 9.69
C ALA A 256 -10.54 24.16 9.20
N GLY A 257 -11.29 25.25 8.96
CA GLY A 257 -10.71 26.54 8.65
C GLY A 257 -9.81 27.01 9.80
N PRO A 258 -8.83 27.87 9.53
CA PRO A 258 -8.04 28.47 10.59
C PRO A 258 -9.00 29.13 11.59
N ALA A 259 -8.85 28.79 12.86
CA ALA A 259 -9.61 29.41 13.94
C ALA A 259 -9.42 30.93 13.83
N ASP A 260 -10.51 31.66 13.65
CA ASP A 260 -10.53 33.11 13.68
C ASP A 260 -9.89 33.57 14.99
N VAL A 261 -8.70 34.17 14.87
CA VAL A 261 -8.06 34.85 15.99
C VAL A 261 -8.86 36.14 16.19
N PRO A 262 -9.52 36.33 17.35
CA PRO A 262 -10.22 37.58 17.61
C PRO A 262 -9.17 38.69 17.73
N MET A 263 -9.26 39.68 16.83
CA MET A 263 -8.51 40.93 16.96
C MET A 263 -9.07 41.71 18.14
N THR A 264 -8.26 41.84 19.18
CA THR A 264 -8.39 42.79 20.29
C THR A 264 -7.98 44.18 19.85
#